data_AF-A0A0P9CBV6-F1
#
_entry.id   AF-A0A0P9CBV6-F1
#
_cell.length_a   1.000
_cell.length_b   1.000
_cell.length_c   1.000
_cell.angle_alpha   90.00
_cell.angle_beta   90.00
_cell.angle_gamma   90.00
#
_symmetry.space_group_name_H-M   'P 1'
#
loop_
_entity.id
_entity.type
_entity.pdbx_description
1 polymer ?
#
loop_
_entity_poly.entity_id
_entity_poly.type
_entity_poly.pdbx_seq_one_letter_code
_entity_poly.pdbx_strand_id
1 'polypeptide(L)'
;QWAMGFHALYGHAGGSPQGLELVESTNELINLDALHKGAGKYYARAADRDAPHNLYTSSQQLARAAADFSVAEFVDPTIGFLFKTDAAENLRPQQQALNYYFIYKEDDAGWIYDRTTNGYLRLRRGKAARDAESGKQLWTKNVVVMEVTEQRIADDPKGRIEQA
;
A
#
# COMPACT_ATOMS: atom_id res chain seq x y z
N GLN A 1 9.28 -3.18 7.22
CA GLN A 1 8.68 -2.96 8.55
C GLN A 1 7.17 -3.14 8.55
N TRP A 2 6.38 -2.27 7.92
CA TRP A 2 4.90 -2.37 7.94
C TRP A 2 4.30 -3.72 7.51
N ALA A 3 4.92 -4.42 6.56
CA ALA A 3 4.49 -5.74 6.11
C ALA A 3 5.00 -6.92 6.97
N MET A 4 6.01 -6.69 7.82
CA MET A 4 6.71 -7.75 8.56
C MET A 4 5.80 -8.44 9.56
N GLY A 5 4.93 -7.68 10.23
CA GLY A 5 3.96 -8.24 11.17
C GLY A 5 2.90 -9.14 10.53
N PHE A 6 2.90 -9.34 9.21
CA PHE A 6 2.03 -10.29 8.50
C PHE A 6 2.80 -11.46 7.89
N HIS A 7 4.13 -11.54 8.07
CA HIS A 7 4.98 -12.53 7.41
C HIS A 7 4.75 -12.64 5.89
N ALA A 8 4.50 -11.51 5.24
CA ALA A 8 3.91 -11.47 3.91
C ALA A 8 4.91 -11.87 2.80
N LEU A 9 4.37 -12.45 1.71
CA LEU A 9 5.02 -12.42 0.41
C LEU A 9 5.13 -10.96 -0.06
N TYR A 10 6.33 -10.41 -0.04
CA TYR A 10 6.60 -9.01 -0.26
C TYR A 10 7.03 -8.76 -1.70
N GLY A 11 6.05 -8.47 -2.56
CA GLY A 11 6.27 -8.11 -3.96
C GLY A 11 6.73 -6.67 -4.14
N HIS A 12 7.90 -6.46 -4.75
CA HIS A 12 8.41 -5.12 -5.11
C HIS A 12 9.26 -5.16 -6.40
N ALA A 13 9.80 -4.01 -6.81
CA ALA A 13 10.68 -3.89 -7.97
C ALA A 13 11.80 -2.89 -7.68
N GLY A 14 12.92 -3.38 -7.15
CA GLY A 14 13.98 -2.55 -6.58
C GLY A 14 13.61 -1.93 -5.23
N GLY A 15 14.49 -1.09 -4.69
CA GLY A 15 14.33 -0.45 -3.38
C GLY A 15 15.50 0.47 -3.03
N SER A 16 15.41 1.14 -1.87
CA SER A 16 16.57 1.82 -1.28
C SER A 16 17.60 0.79 -0.80
N PRO A 17 18.90 1.14 -0.68
CA PRO A 17 19.91 0.22 -0.17
C PRO A 17 19.52 -0.42 1.17
N GLN A 18 19.04 0.37 2.14
CA GLN A 18 18.59 -0.12 3.44
C GLN A 18 17.35 -1.01 3.34
N GLY A 19 16.41 -0.67 2.45
CA GLY A 19 15.21 -1.47 2.24
C GLY A 19 15.51 -2.84 1.62
N LEU A 20 16.44 -2.86 0.65
CA LEU A 20 16.94 -4.09 0.03
C LEU A 20 17.72 -4.94 1.03
N GLU A 21 18.59 -4.33 1.84
CA GLU A 21 19.29 -5.05 2.91
C GLU A 21 18.31 -5.63 3.95
N LEU A 22 17.30 -4.86 4.35
CA LEU A 22 16.31 -5.31 5.32
C LEU A 22 15.49 -6.50 4.81
N VAL A 23 15.00 -6.44 3.57
CA VAL A 23 14.17 -7.53 3.01
C VAL A 23 14.99 -8.82 2.79
N GLU A 24 16.29 -8.71 2.51
CA GLU A 24 17.18 -9.87 2.36
C GLU A 24 17.64 -10.45 3.70
N SER A 25 17.80 -9.63 4.74
CA SER A 25 18.32 -10.05 6.05
C SER A 25 17.25 -10.52 7.03
N THR A 26 15.99 -10.15 6.82
CA THR A 26 14.88 -10.53 7.71
C THR A 26 14.28 -11.88 7.34
N ASN A 27 13.82 -12.62 8.35
CA ASN A 27 12.97 -13.81 8.20
C ASN A 27 11.47 -13.47 8.27
N GLU A 28 11.11 -12.19 8.45
CA GLU A 28 9.74 -11.73 8.61
C GLU A 28 9.02 -11.45 7.28
N LEU A 29 9.71 -11.60 6.15
CA LEU A 29 9.16 -11.37 4.81
C LEU A 29 9.64 -12.46 3.87
N ILE A 30 8.83 -12.76 2.87
CA ILE A 30 9.24 -13.61 1.76
C ILE A 30 9.50 -12.69 0.58
N ASN A 31 10.78 -12.49 0.25
CA ASN A 31 11.20 -11.51 -0.73
C ASN A 31 10.81 -11.91 -2.16
N LEU A 32 10.05 -11.05 -2.85
CA LEU A 32 9.73 -11.18 -4.26
C LEU A 32 10.07 -9.88 -5.00
N ASP A 33 11.34 -9.68 -5.33
CA ASP A 33 11.81 -8.53 -6.10
C ASP A 33 11.78 -8.82 -7.60
N ALA A 34 10.97 -8.09 -8.37
CA ALA A 34 10.86 -8.22 -9.82
C ALA A 34 12.20 -8.01 -10.57
N LEU A 35 13.17 -7.33 -9.96
CA LEU A 35 14.50 -7.09 -10.54
C LEU A 35 15.51 -8.20 -10.19
N HIS A 36 15.20 -9.05 -9.22
CA HIS A 36 16.06 -10.19 -8.87
C HIS A 36 15.93 -11.30 -9.90
N LYS A 37 17.03 -12.02 -10.14
CA LYS A 37 17.10 -13.13 -11.09
C LYS A 37 16.04 -14.20 -10.76
N GLY A 38 15.15 -14.48 -11.71
CA GLY A 38 14.16 -15.55 -11.60
C GLY A 38 12.78 -15.13 -11.06
N ALA A 39 12.63 -13.92 -10.51
CA ALA A 39 11.36 -13.40 -10.02
C ALA A 39 10.55 -12.65 -11.11
N GLY A 40 11.21 -12.14 -12.15
CA GLY A 40 10.53 -11.42 -13.25
C GLY A 40 9.38 -12.19 -13.93
N LYS A 41 9.34 -13.53 -13.83
CA LYS A 41 8.25 -14.37 -14.38
C LYS A 41 6.87 -14.15 -13.73
N TYR A 42 6.82 -13.53 -12.55
CA TYR A 42 5.57 -13.20 -11.86
C TYR A 42 5.09 -11.78 -12.14
N TYR A 43 5.78 -11.07 -13.02
CA TYR A 43 5.48 -9.70 -13.40
C TYR A 43 5.29 -9.61 -14.91
N ALA A 44 4.57 -8.59 -15.34
CA ALA A 44 4.34 -8.28 -16.74
C ALA A 44 4.51 -6.78 -16.97
N ARG A 45 4.91 -6.40 -18.18
CA ARG A 45 4.94 -4.99 -18.60
C ARG A 45 3.72 -4.69 -19.46
N ALA A 46 2.96 -3.68 -19.06
CA ALA A 46 1.85 -3.16 -19.85
C ALA A 46 2.41 -2.40 -21.06
N ALA A 47 1.85 -2.67 -22.25
CA ALA A 47 2.33 -2.08 -23.51
C ALA A 47 1.79 -0.66 -23.75
N ASP A 48 0.74 -0.27 -23.03
CA ASP A 48 0.05 1.03 -23.12
C ASP A 48 0.66 2.09 -22.19
N ARG A 49 1.79 1.78 -21.52
CA ARG A 49 2.48 2.66 -20.58
C ARG A 49 3.99 2.59 -20.76
N ASP A 50 4.64 3.73 -20.53
CA ASP A 50 6.09 3.85 -20.57
C ASP A 50 6.75 3.32 -19.29
N ALA A 51 7.94 2.75 -19.45
CA ALA A 51 8.80 2.45 -18.32
C ALA A 51 9.25 3.76 -17.62
N PRO A 52 9.36 3.79 -16.28
CA PRO A 52 9.25 2.65 -15.35
C PRO A 52 7.82 2.38 -14.83
N HIS A 53 6.79 3.09 -15.29
CA HIS A 53 5.42 3.03 -14.76
C HIS A 53 4.52 1.96 -15.42
N ASN A 54 5.15 0.95 -16.01
CA ASN A 54 4.48 -0.08 -16.78
C ASN A 54 4.63 -1.50 -16.22
N LEU A 55 5.28 -1.70 -15.08
CA LEU A 55 5.45 -3.01 -14.47
C LEU A 55 4.29 -3.35 -13.53
N TYR A 56 3.65 -4.50 -13.73
CA TYR A 56 2.51 -4.98 -12.95
C TYR A 56 2.68 -6.44 -12.55
N THR A 57 1.88 -6.88 -11.59
CA THR A 57 1.63 -8.29 -11.28
C THR A 57 0.12 -8.49 -11.13
N SER A 58 -0.34 -9.71 -10.85
CA SER A 58 -1.74 -10.02 -10.62
C SER A 58 -1.90 -10.96 -9.44
N SER A 59 -3.09 -11.05 -8.85
CA SER A 59 -3.38 -12.02 -7.79
C SER A 59 -3.07 -13.46 -8.23
N GLN A 60 -3.26 -13.79 -9.51
CA GLN A 60 -2.90 -15.09 -10.06
C GLN A 60 -1.38 -15.32 -10.05
N GLN A 61 -0.60 -14.32 -10.47
CA GLN A 61 0.86 -14.43 -10.50
C GLN A 61 1.45 -14.45 -9.09
N LEU A 62 0.88 -13.69 -8.16
CA LEU A 62 1.26 -13.72 -6.75
C LEU A 62 0.89 -15.06 -6.09
N ALA A 63 -0.27 -15.64 -6.40
CA ALA A 63 -0.63 -16.98 -5.92
C ALA A 63 0.33 -18.05 -6.47
N ARG A 64 0.75 -17.93 -7.73
CA ARG A 64 1.78 -18.80 -8.31
C ARG A 64 3.13 -18.61 -7.62
N ALA A 65 3.55 -17.38 -7.38
CA ALA A 65 4.79 -17.09 -6.65
C ALA A 65 4.74 -17.68 -5.24
N ALA A 66 3.61 -17.54 -4.54
CA ALA A 66 3.41 -18.12 -3.22
C ALA A 66 3.59 -19.65 -3.22
N ALA A 67 3.02 -20.33 -4.21
CA ALA A 67 3.20 -21.78 -4.38
C ALA A 67 4.67 -22.15 -4.69
N ASP A 68 5.30 -21.48 -5.65
CA ASP A 68 6.69 -21.74 -6.06
C ASP A 68 7.70 -21.50 -4.90
N PHE A 69 7.38 -20.57 -3.98
CA PHE A 69 8.21 -20.23 -2.82
C PHE A 69 7.80 -21.00 -1.55
N SER A 70 6.83 -21.91 -1.64
CA SER A 70 6.29 -22.64 -0.48
C SER A 70 5.84 -21.71 0.66
N VAL A 71 5.23 -20.57 0.32
CA VAL A 71 4.66 -19.63 1.29
C VAL A 71 3.59 -20.36 2.08
N ALA A 72 3.78 -20.44 3.41
CA ALA A 72 2.79 -21.06 4.29
C ALA A 72 1.48 -20.25 4.28
N GLU A 73 0.36 -20.94 4.47
CA GLU A 73 -0.90 -20.24 4.74
C GLU A 73 -0.74 -19.39 6.00
N PHE A 74 -1.22 -18.15 5.92
CA PHE A 74 -1.20 -17.25 7.06
C PHE A 74 -2.34 -17.59 8.01
N VAL A 75 -2.03 -18.31 9.09
CA VAL A 75 -3.01 -18.77 10.10
C VAL A 75 -2.59 -18.32 11.50
N ASP A 76 -2.31 -17.03 11.66
CA ASP A 76 -2.06 -16.44 12.99
C ASP A 76 -3.31 -15.70 13.49
N PRO A 77 -4.04 -16.26 14.48
CA PRO A 77 -5.24 -15.63 15.03
C PRO A 77 -4.96 -14.39 15.88
N THR A 78 -3.69 -14.11 16.21
CA THR A 78 -3.28 -12.94 16.99
C THR A 78 -3.08 -11.71 16.13
N ILE A 79 -2.92 -11.89 14.81
CA ILE A 79 -2.71 -10.81 13.85
C ILE A 79 -4.03 -10.48 13.16
N GLY A 80 -4.54 -9.27 13.41
CA GLY A 80 -5.79 -8.80 12.80
C GLY A 80 -6.21 -7.43 13.30
N PHE A 81 -7.32 -6.93 12.76
CA PHE A 81 -7.93 -5.67 13.19
C PHE A 81 -9.17 -5.94 14.02
N LEU A 82 -9.40 -5.13 15.05
CA LEU A 82 -10.65 -5.13 15.78
C LEU A 82 -11.70 -4.37 14.97
N PHE A 83 -12.86 -5.00 14.75
CA PHE A 83 -13.98 -4.40 14.05
C PHE A 83 -15.13 -4.10 15.01
N LYS A 84 -15.75 -2.95 14.82
CA LYS A 84 -17.02 -2.59 15.46
C LYS A 84 -18.15 -2.68 14.44
N THR A 85 -19.38 -2.79 14.94
CA THR A 85 -20.58 -2.64 14.11
C THR A 85 -20.73 -1.20 13.62
N ASP A 86 -21.34 -1.04 12.45
CA ASP A 86 -21.66 0.28 11.91
C ASP A 86 -22.64 1.02 12.82
N ALA A 87 -22.45 2.34 12.95
CA ALA A 87 -23.41 3.18 13.66
C ALA A 87 -24.75 3.20 12.92
N ALA A 88 -25.85 3.19 13.69
CA ALA A 88 -27.18 3.44 13.16
C ALA A 88 -27.21 4.79 12.42
N GLU A 89 -27.97 4.89 11.33
CA GLU A 89 -27.90 6.03 10.41
C GLU A 89 -28.17 7.37 11.10
N ASN A 90 -29.09 7.42 12.06
CA ASN A 90 -29.40 8.61 12.85
C ASN A 90 -28.25 9.07 13.76
N LEU A 91 -27.29 8.19 14.07
CA LEU A 91 -26.09 8.50 14.86
C LEU A 91 -24.87 8.84 13.99
N ARG A 92 -24.98 8.75 12.66
CA ARG A 92 -23.90 9.07 11.73
C ARG A 92 -23.72 10.58 11.57
N PRO A 93 -22.49 11.07 11.37
CA PRO A 93 -22.24 12.45 11.00
C PRO A 93 -23.02 12.86 9.74
N GLN A 94 -23.42 14.12 9.66
CA GLN A 94 -24.07 14.66 8.45
C GLN A 94 -23.09 14.74 7.28
N GLN A 95 -21.88 15.23 7.57
CA GLN A 95 -20.80 15.39 6.61
C GLN A 95 -19.46 15.39 7.35
N GLN A 96 -18.43 14.86 6.71
CA GLN A 96 -17.04 15.01 7.12
C GLN A 96 -16.17 15.05 5.87
N ALA A 97 -15.07 15.79 5.94
CA ALA A 97 -14.07 15.82 4.89
C ALA A 97 -12.69 15.87 5.54
N LEU A 98 -11.74 15.18 4.93
CA LEU A 98 -10.34 15.21 5.29
C LEU A 98 -9.53 15.51 4.03
N ASN A 99 -8.53 16.36 4.17
CA ASN A 99 -7.57 16.65 3.12
C ASN A 99 -6.19 16.74 3.78
N TYR A 100 -5.21 16.03 3.21
CA TYR A 100 -3.84 16.00 3.70
C TYR A 100 -2.85 16.04 2.54
N TYR A 101 -1.80 16.82 2.67
CA TYR A 101 -0.69 16.86 1.72
C TYR A 101 0.62 16.67 2.47
N PHE A 102 1.60 16.04 1.81
CA PHE A 102 2.90 15.74 2.40
C PHE A 102 3.94 16.78 1.98
N ILE A 103 4.30 16.80 0.69
CA ILE A 103 5.33 17.70 0.14
C ILE A 103 4.69 18.84 -0.66
N TYR A 104 3.74 18.50 -1.55
CA TYR A 104 3.14 19.45 -2.49
C TYR A 104 1.65 19.60 -2.22
N LYS A 105 1.19 20.85 -2.07
CA LYS A 105 -0.22 21.16 -1.82
C LYS A 105 -1.12 20.75 -2.99
N GLU A 106 -0.55 20.69 -4.19
CA GLU A 106 -1.24 20.36 -5.43
C GLU A 106 -1.42 18.83 -5.63
N ASP A 107 -0.80 18.00 -4.79
CA ASP A 107 -0.94 16.53 -4.81
C ASP A 107 -1.52 16.00 -3.50
N ASP A 108 -2.63 16.60 -3.07
CA ASP A 108 -3.33 16.20 -1.87
C ASP A 108 -4.01 14.83 -1.98
N ALA A 109 -4.05 14.13 -0.85
CA ALA A 109 -4.91 12.99 -0.59
C ALA A 109 -6.14 13.46 0.20
N GLY A 110 -7.33 13.19 -0.34
CA GLY A 110 -8.57 13.64 0.26
C GLY A 110 -9.57 12.52 0.49
N TRP A 111 -10.54 12.76 1.38
CA TRP A 111 -11.63 11.84 1.69
C TRP A 111 -12.89 12.64 2.00
N ILE A 112 -14.01 12.27 1.38
CA ILE A 112 -15.34 12.81 1.70
C ILE A 112 -16.17 11.68 2.29
N TYR A 113 -16.74 11.92 3.47
CA TYR A 113 -17.63 10.98 4.12
C TYR A 113 -18.96 10.87 3.39
N ASP A 114 -19.38 9.63 3.14
CA ASP A 114 -20.69 9.26 2.64
C ASP A 114 -21.50 8.60 3.76
N ARG A 115 -22.56 9.29 4.18
CA ARG A 115 -23.46 8.83 5.25
C ARG A 115 -24.21 7.56 4.88
N THR A 116 -24.57 7.39 3.60
CA THR A 116 -25.35 6.23 3.14
C THR A 116 -24.57 4.95 3.33
N THR A 117 -23.31 4.93 2.87
CA THR A 117 -22.43 3.77 3.02
C THR A 117 -21.71 3.70 4.38
N ASN A 118 -21.77 4.75 5.20
CA ASN A 118 -20.96 4.91 6.40
C ASN A 118 -19.47 4.70 6.11
N GLY A 119 -18.96 5.41 5.10
CA GLY A 119 -17.60 5.25 4.61
C GLY A 119 -17.08 6.54 4.00
N TYR A 120 -15.87 6.49 3.47
CA TYR A 120 -15.15 7.62 2.91
C TYR A 120 -14.79 7.37 1.45
N LEU A 121 -15.22 8.25 0.57
CA LEU A 121 -14.85 8.27 -0.84
C LEU A 121 -13.49 8.96 -0.99
N ARG A 122 -12.50 8.27 -1.55
CA ARG A 122 -11.14 8.78 -1.72
C ARG A 122 -11.07 9.77 -2.88
N LEU A 123 -10.32 10.84 -2.65
CA LEU A 123 -9.94 11.84 -3.63
C LEU A 123 -8.42 11.83 -3.83
N ARG A 124 -8.00 12.23 -5.03
CA ARG A 124 -6.63 12.59 -5.36
C ARG A 124 -6.68 13.89 -6.15
N ARG A 125 -5.96 14.93 -5.70
CA ARG A 125 -5.98 16.25 -6.36
C ARG A 125 -7.39 16.83 -6.46
N GLY A 126 -8.16 16.72 -5.38
CA GLY A 126 -9.58 17.11 -5.33
C GLY A 126 -10.55 16.33 -6.23
N LYS A 127 -10.10 15.31 -6.99
CA LYS A 127 -10.95 14.52 -7.90
C LYS A 127 -11.14 13.09 -7.38
N ALA A 128 -12.23 12.45 -7.79
CA ALA A 128 -12.48 11.03 -7.46
C ALA A 128 -11.30 10.14 -7.84
N ALA A 129 -10.66 9.51 -6.85
CA ALA A 129 -9.59 8.54 -7.10
C ALA A 129 -10.23 7.23 -7.57
N ARG A 130 -9.98 6.83 -8.81
CA ARG A 130 -10.62 5.67 -9.43
C ARG A 130 -9.65 4.53 -9.62
N ASP A 131 -10.14 3.33 -9.37
CA ASP A 131 -9.49 2.09 -9.79
C ASP A 131 -9.56 1.98 -11.32
N ALA A 132 -8.43 1.68 -11.96
CA ALA A 132 -8.33 1.72 -13.42
C ALA A 132 -9.07 0.56 -14.10
N GLU A 133 -9.11 -0.61 -13.45
CA GLU A 133 -9.75 -1.82 -14.00
C GLU A 133 -11.28 -1.73 -13.93
N SER A 134 -11.81 -1.30 -12.79
CA SER A 134 -13.26 -1.25 -12.54
C SER A 134 -13.90 0.10 -12.83
N GLY A 135 -13.11 1.18 -12.95
CA GLY A 135 -13.59 2.56 -13.08
C GLY A 135 -14.29 3.11 -11.82
N LYS A 136 -14.44 2.30 -10.77
CA LYS A 136 -15.12 2.68 -9.53
C LYS A 136 -14.23 3.59 -8.70
N GLN A 137 -14.85 4.54 -7.99
CA GLN A 137 -14.13 5.36 -7.03
C GLN A 137 -13.69 4.50 -5.85
N LEU A 138 -12.44 4.65 -5.43
CA LEU A 138 -11.89 4.02 -4.24
C LEU A 138 -12.60 4.56 -3.00
N TRP A 139 -12.90 3.67 -2.05
CA TRP A 139 -13.54 4.03 -0.80
C TRP A 139 -13.02 3.16 0.36
N THR A 140 -13.18 3.62 1.59
CA THR A 140 -12.78 2.90 2.81
C THR A 140 -13.75 3.17 3.95
N LYS A 141 -13.81 2.28 4.95
CA LYS A 141 -14.55 2.51 6.20
C LYS A 141 -13.80 3.41 7.17
N ASN A 142 -12.47 3.34 7.17
CA ASN A 142 -11.63 4.02 8.13
C ASN A 142 -10.52 4.78 7.40
N VAL A 143 -10.23 5.99 7.89
CA VAL A 143 -9.06 6.78 7.48
C VAL A 143 -8.26 7.05 8.74
N VAL A 144 -7.00 6.63 8.74
CA VAL A 144 -6.06 6.86 9.84
C VAL A 144 -4.96 7.77 9.32
N VAL A 145 -4.79 8.93 9.96
CA VAL A 145 -3.68 9.84 9.70
C VAL A 145 -2.64 9.62 10.80
N MET A 146 -1.42 9.27 10.39
CA MET A 146 -0.29 9.06 11.30
C MET A 146 0.77 10.09 10.95
N GLU A 147 1.09 10.96 11.90
CA GLU A 147 2.24 11.85 11.82
C GLU A 147 3.39 11.19 12.58
N VAL A 148 4.52 11.05 11.90
CA VAL A 148 5.73 10.42 12.43
C VAL A 148 6.91 11.36 12.25
N THR A 149 7.91 11.24 13.12
CA THR A 149 9.16 11.96 12.95
C THR A 149 9.94 11.33 11.80
N GLU A 150 10.43 12.16 10.88
CA GLU A 150 11.30 11.73 9.80
C GLU A 150 12.68 12.37 9.98
N GLN A 151 13.72 11.62 9.63
CA GLN A 151 15.10 12.11 9.63
C GLN A 151 15.78 11.80 8.30
N ARG A 152 16.76 12.63 7.94
CA ARG A 152 17.65 12.33 6.82
C ARG A 152 18.56 11.18 7.21
N ILE A 153 18.79 10.28 6.27
CA ILE A 153 19.83 9.26 6.42
C ILE A 153 21.18 9.97 6.32
N ALA A 154 22.02 9.80 7.36
CA ALA A 154 23.35 10.39 7.42
C ALA A 154 24.19 9.94 6.21
N ASP A 155 24.93 10.88 5.62
CA ASP A 155 25.84 10.66 4.49
C ASP A 155 25.23 10.04 3.23
N ASP A 156 23.88 10.04 3.08
CA ASP A 156 23.22 9.59 1.85
C ASP A 156 23.26 10.72 0.78
N PRO A 157 24.04 10.58 -0.31
CA PRO A 157 24.15 11.63 -1.33
C PRO A 157 22.86 11.81 -2.14
N LYS A 158 21.90 10.89 -2.03
CA LYS A 158 20.58 10.99 -2.67
C LYS A 158 19.56 11.70 -1.76
N GLY A 159 19.94 12.06 -0.54
CA GLY A 159 19.08 12.81 0.39
C GLY A 159 17.84 12.04 0.84
N ARG A 160 17.94 10.72 0.94
CA ARG A 160 16.83 9.87 1.40
C ARG A 160 16.52 10.12 2.88
N ILE A 161 15.30 9.82 3.26
CA ILE A 161 14.77 9.98 4.61
C ILE A 161 14.26 8.64 5.14
N GLU A 162 14.19 8.52 6.47
CA GLU A 162 13.61 7.39 7.18
C GLU A 162 12.75 7.88 8.35
N GLN A 163 11.87 7.01 8.84
CA GLN A 163 11.12 7.26 10.07
C GLN A 163 12.07 7.08 11.26
N ALA A 164 12.12 8.07 12.14
CA ALA A 164 12.98 8.09 13.33
C ALA A 164 12.32 7.37 14.52
#